data_AF-Q8WA98-F1
#
_entry.id   AF-Q8WA98-F1
#
_cell.length_a   1.000
_cell.length_b   1.000
_cell.length_c   1.000
_cell.angle_alpha   90.00
_cell.angle_beta   90.00
_cell.angle_gamma   90.00
#
_symmetry.space_group_name_H-M   'P 1'
#
loop_
_entity.id
_entity.type
_entity.pdbx_description
1 polymer ?
#
loop_
_entity_poly.entity_id
_entity_poly.type
_entity_poly.pdbx_seq_one_letter_code
_entity_poly.pdbx_strand_id
1 'polypeptide(L)'
;MILLLILPLSIILLQLHHPLSLALTVIFTALLSAISILMLTRASWFSYILFLIFIGGILILFTYIASLAPNSKTVNPYILPIPLLSTALLFSFSPTSYFSFSQPMLTFKTLFSLTLSPTTIILTMFLLITLLVIAQLVKMPEGPLQSSM
;
A
#
# COMPACT_ATOMS: atom_id res chain seq x y z
N MET A 1 -16.27 11.49 1.08
CA MET A 1 -16.08 11.82 -0.35
C MET A 1 -14.79 11.22 -0.90
N ILE A 2 -13.62 11.46 -0.29
CA ILE A 2 -12.36 10.84 -0.75
C ILE A 2 -12.39 9.30 -0.69
N LEU A 3 -13.03 8.71 0.33
CA LEU A 3 -13.21 7.26 0.41
C LEU A 3 -13.95 6.67 -0.82
N LEU A 4 -14.90 7.43 -1.40
CA LEU A 4 -15.66 7.02 -2.58
C LEU A 4 -14.78 6.97 -3.83
N LEU A 5 -13.67 7.71 -3.85
CA LEU A 5 -12.69 7.68 -4.94
C LEU A 5 -11.72 6.49 -4.82
N ILE A 6 -11.53 5.91 -3.62
CA ILE A 6 -10.62 4.78 -3.40
C ILE A 6 -11.20 3.48 -3.98
N LEU A 7 -12.50 3.27 -3.81
CA LEU A 7 -13.20 2.05 -4.25
C LEU A 7 -13.05 1.77 -5.76
N PRO A 8 -13.38 2.69 -6.69
CA PRO A 8 -13.21 2.43 -8.12
C PRO A 8 -11.75 2.19 -8.50
N LEU A 9 -10.83 2.88 -7.81
CA LEU A 9 -9.40 2.77 -8.04
C LEU A 9 -8.86 1.39 -7.64
N SER A 10 -9.39 0.82 -6.55
CA SER A 10 -9.08 -0.54 -6.12
C SER A 10 -9.62 -1.61 -7.09
N ILE A 11 -10.76 -1.36 -7.73
CA ILE A 11 -11.32 -2.24 -8.75
C ILE A 11 -10.47 -2.21 -10.02
N ILE A 12 -9.97 -1.03 -10.41
CA ILE A 12 -9.03 -0.89 -11.54
C ILE A 12 -7.76 -1.68 -11.27
N LEU A 13 -7.22 -1.62 -10.04
CA LEU A 13 -6.00 -2.35 -9.65
C LEU A 13 -6.11 -3.85 -9.92
N LEU A 14 -7.25 -4.47 -9.62
CA LEU A 14 -7.48 -5.90 -9.83
C LEU A 14 -7.48 -6.32 -11.31
N GLN A 15 -7.63 -5.38 -12.23
CA GLN A 15 -7.77 -5.64 -13.67
C GLN A 15 -6.52 -5.28 -14.49
N LEU A 16 -5.52 -4.67 -13.86
CA LEU A 16 -4.29 -4.26 -14.55
C LEU A 16 -3.28 -5.42 -14.58
N HIS A 17 -2.87 -5.78 -15.79
CA HIS A 17 -1.84 -6.81 -16.02
C HIS A 17 -0.43 -6.24 -16.15
N HIS A 18 -0.30 -5.00 -16.62
CA HIS A 18 1.01 -4.41 -16.85
C HIS A 18 1.62 -3.94 -15.51
N PRO A 19 2.85 -4.36 -15.15
CA PRO A 19 3.42 -4.09 -13.84
C PRO A 19 3.60 -2.60 -13.56
N LEU A 20 3.89 -1.80 -14.59
CA LEU A 20 3.98 -0.34 -14.45
C LEU A 20 2.64 0.32 -14.13
N SER A 21 1.55 -0.08 -14.78
CA SER A 21 0.23 0.50 -14.49
C SER A 21 -0.27 0.04 -13.12
N LEU A 22 0.03 -1.20 -12.75
CA LEU A 22 -0.23 -1.71 -11.40
C LEU A 22 0.51 -0.88 -10.35
N ALA A 23 1.82 -0.64 -10.50
CA ALA A 23 2.58 0.18 -9.56
C ALA A 23 2.03 1.62 -9.45
N LEU A 24 1.71 2.25 -10.58
CA LEU A 24 1.22 3.62 -10.62
C LEU A 24 -0.17 3.77 -9.98
N THR A 25 -1.06 2.80 -10.21
CA THR A 25 -2.37 2.78 -9.54
C THR A 25 -2.27 2.51 -8.05
N VAL A 26 -1.36 1.63 -7.60
CA VAL A 26 -1.14 1.40 -6.16
C VAL A 26 -0.63 2.67 -5.49
N ILE A 27 0.35 3.37 -6.06
CA ILE A 27 0.86 4.65 -5.50
C ILE A 27 -0.28 5.67 -5.37
N PHE A 28 -1.15 5.77 -6.38
CA PHE A 28 -2.28 6.70 -6.36
C PHE A 28 -3.34 6.32 -5.31
N THR A 29 -3.66 5.02 -5.16
CA THR A 29 -4.54 4.54 -4.08
C THR A 29 -3.96 4.80 -2.69
N ALA A 30 -2.64 4.62 -2.53
CA ALA A 30 -1.94 4.85 -1.26
C ALA A 30 -1.98 6.34 -0.88
N LEU A 31 -1.76 7.24 -1.83
CA LEU A 31 -1.87 8.69 -1.60
C LEU A 31 -3.27 9.10 -1.15
N LEU A 32 -4.31 8.62 -1.81
CA LEU A 32 -5.70 8.89 -1.42
C LEU A 32 -6.03 8.32 -0.03
N SER A 33 -5.51 7.14 0.29
CA SER A 33 -5.68 6.52 1.61
C SER A 33 -4.99 7.34 2.71
N ALA A 34 -3.78 7.83 2.48
CA ALA A 34 -3.05 8.68 3.44
C ALA A 34 -3.84 9.96 3.73
N ILE A 35 -4.30 10.66 2.68
CA ILE A 35 -5.12 11.86 2.84
C ILE A 35 -6.42 11.56 3.61
N SER A 36 -7.06 10.41 3.37
CA SER A 36 -8.26 10.01 4.11
C SER A 36 -7.97 9.84 5.62
N ILE A 37 -6.84 9.21 5.96
CA ILE A 37 -6.42 8.97 7.35
C ILE A 37 -6.06 10.27 8.05
N LEU A 38 -5.39 11.20 7.34
CA LEU A 38 -5.11 12.54 7.83
C LEU A 38 -6.41 13.26 8.24
N MET A 39 -7.46 13.18 7.42
CA MET A 39 -8.75 13.79 7.73
C MET A 39 -9.47 13.13 8.91
N LEU A 40 -9.41 11.80 9.01
CA LEU A 40 -10.11 11.06 10.08
C LEU A 40 -9.45 11.23 11.45
N THR A 41 -8.13 11.12 11.52
CA THR A 41 -7.42 11.00 12.80
C THR A 41 -6.79 12.30 13.27
N ARG A 42 -6.72 13.33 12.41
CA ARG A 42 -5.97 14.60 12.62
C ARG A 42 -4.50 14.40 13.02
N ALA A 43 -3.98 13.17 12.95
CA ALA A 43 -2.61 12.82 13.30
C ALA A 43 -1.77 12.75 12.02
N SER A 44 -1.09 13.85 11.71
CA SER A 44 -0.31 14.00 10.48
C SER A 44 0.86 13.03 10.36
N TRP A 45 1.52 12.68 11.48
CA TRP A 45 2.67 11.78 11.44
C TRP A 45 2.25 10.39 10.93
N PHE A 46 1.13 9.84 11.39
CA PHE A 46 0.74 8.47 11.05
C PHE A 46 0.42 8.34 9.57
N SER A 47 -0.32 9.31 9.02
CA SER A 47 -0.56 9.43 7.58
C SER A 47 0.74 9.53 6.78
N TYR A 48 1.75 10.24 7.31
CA TYR A 48 3.04 10.40 6.65
C TYR A 48 3.86 9.10 6.63
N ILE A 49 3.94 8.38 7.75
CA ILE A 49 4.66 7.10 7.83
C ILE A 49 4.02 6.07 6.89
N LEU A 50 2.69 5.99 6.86
CA LEU A 50 1.98 5.10 5.93
C LEU A 50 2.36 5.38 4.47
N PHE A 51 2.35 6.66 4.08
CA PHE A 51 2.70 7.06 2.72
C PHE A 51 4.14 6.67 2.34
N LEU A 52 5.11 6.88 3.24
CA LEU A 52 6.51 6.52 3.00
C LEU A 52 6.72 5.01 2.84
N ILE A 53 6.06 4.19 3.68
CA ILE A 53 6.20 2.74 3.62
C ILE A 53 5.66 2.20 2.29
N PHE A 54 4.51 2.71 1.83
CA PHE A 54 3.96 2.31 0.54
C PHE A 54 4.87 2.70 -0.62
N ILE A 55 5.37 3.94 -0.67
CA ILE A 55 6.32 4.34 -1.72
C ILE A 55 7.59 3.48 -1.67
N GLY A 56 8.21 3.33 -0.50
CA GLY A 56 9.47 2.59 -0.36
C GLY A 56 9.35 1.12 -0.78
N GLY A 57 8.30 0.44 -0.31
CA GLY A 57 8.08 -0.97 -0.62
C GLY A 57 7.72 -1.22 -2.09
N ILE A 58 6.88 -0.37 -2.68
CA ILE A 58 6.42 -0.52 -4.07
C ILE A 58 7.54 -0.22 -5.05
N LEU A 59 8.46 0.71 -4.74
CA LEU A 59 9.56 1.07 -5.63
C LEU A 59 10.53 -0.10 -5.83
N ILE A 60 10.87 -0.82 -4.76
CA ILE A 60 11.71 -2.02 -4.83
C ILE A 60 11.02 -3.12 -5.65
N LEU A 61 9.74 -3.39 -5.35
CA LEU A 61 8.96 -4.39 -6.08
C LEU A 61 8.83 -4.04 -7.58
N PHE A 62 8.65 -2.75 -7.90
CA PHE A 62 8.58 -2.26 -9.28
C PHE A 62 9.89 -2.52 -10.03
N THR A 63 11.05 -2.19 -9.44
CA THR A 63 12.35 -2.44 -10.09
C THR A 63 12.57 -3.92 -10.38
N TYR A 64 12.12 -4.80 -9.48
CA TYR A 64 12.19 -6.24 -9.69
C TYR A 64 11.29 -6.68 -10.86
N ILE A 65 9.99 -6.40 -10.82
CA ILE A 65 9.05 -6.91 -11.83
C ILE A 65 9.30 -6.28 -13.22
N ALA A 66 9.70 -5.00 -13.29
CA ALA A 66 10.02 -4.34 -14.55
C ALA A 66 11.24 -4.95 -15.26
N SER A 67 12.17 -5.58 -14.52
CA SER A 67 13.31 -6.27 -15.11
C SER A 67 13.00 -7.70 -15.58
N LEU A 68 11.93 -8.31 -15.06
CA LEU A 68 11.49 -9.65 -15.46
C LEU A 68 10.41 -9.67 -16.57
N ALA A 69 9.62 -8.60 -16.70
CA ALA A 69 8.47 -8.61 -17.61
C ALA A 69 8.83 -8.17 -19.04
N PRO A 70 8.51 -8.96 -20.09
CA PRO A 70 8.54 -8.47 -21.46
C PRO A 70 7.48 -7.36 -21.62
N ASN A 71 7.85 -6.25 -22.27
CA ASN A 71 6.99 -5.07 -22.48
C ASN A 71 5.88 -5.35 -23.52
N SER A 72 4.95 -6.26 -23.23
CA SER A 72 3.79 -6.53 -24.08
C SER A 72 2.63 -5.63 -23.67
N LYS A 73 2.21 -4.75 -24.59
CA LYS A 73 1.05 -3.87 -24.41
C LYS A 73 -0.24 -4.66 -24.60
N THR A 74 -0.80 -5.23 -23.54
CA THR A 74 -2.15 -5.80 -23.55
C THR A 74 -3.10 -4.89 -22.77
N VAL A 75 -3.82 -4.02 -23.50
CA VAL A 75 -4.89 -3.19 -22.93
C VAL A 75 -6.22 -3.79 -23.36
N ASN A 76 -6.96 -4.38 -22.43
CA ASN A 76 -8.28 -4.94 -22.69
C ASN A 76 -9.34 -3.81 -22.61
N PRO A 77 -10.16 -3.55 -23.64
CA PRO A 77 -11.07 -2.39 -23.66
C PRO A 77 -12.21 -2.46 -22.63
N TYR A 78 -12.48 -3.63 -22.03
CA TYR A 78 -13.52 -3.83 -21.01
C TYR A 78 -13.12 -3.36 -19.59
N ILE A 79 -11.92 -2.79 -19.42
CA ILE A 79 -11.39 -2.34 -18.12
C ILE A 79 -12.01 -1.01 -17.65
N LEU A 80 -12.50 -0.18 -18.58
CA LEU A 80 -13.00 1.18 -18.28
C LEU A 80 -14.46 1.29 -17.75
N PRO A 81 -15.46 0.48 -18.20
CA PRO A 81 -16.84 0.72 -17.80
C PRO A 81 -17.19 0.21 -16.38
N ILE A 82 -16.50 -0.82 -15.89
CA ILE A 82 -16.77 -1.46 -14.59
C ILE A 82 -16.53 -0.49 -13.40
N PRO A 83 -15.39 0.21 -13.30
CA PRO A 83 -15.17 1.15 -12.20
C PRO A 83 -16.13 2.35 -12.28
N LEU A 84 -16.56 2.77 -13.48
CA LEU A 84 -17.49 3.88 -13.67
C LEU A 84 -18.91 3.56 -13.17
N LEU A 85 -19.33 2.30 -13.27
CA LEU A 85 -20.62 1.86 -12.72
C LEU A 85 -20.60 1.87 -11.18
N SER A 86 -19.47 1.49 -10.58
CA SER A 86 -19.31 1.46 -9.12
C SER A 86 -19.41 2.86 -8.49
N THR A 87 -18.89 3.89 -9.16
CA THR A 87 -18.99 5.27 -8.66
C THR A 87 -20.41 5.80 -8.75
N ALA A 88 -21.14 5.49 -9.82
CA ALA A 88 -22.53 5.93 -10.01
C ALA A 88 -23.45 5.40 -8.90
N LEU A 89 -23.28 4.13 -8.50
CA LEU A 89 -24.05 3.53 -7.39
C LEU A 89 -23.74 4.21 -6.06
N LEU A 90 -22.48 4.59 -5.84
CA LEU A 90 -22.03 5.18 -4.58
C LEU A 90 -22.45 6.64 -4.40
N PHE A 91 -22.59 7.42 -5.48
CA PHE A 91 -23.13 8.79 -5.40
C PHE A 91 -24.60 8.85 -4.97
N SER A 92 -25.35 7.76 -5.12
CA SER A 92 -26.75 7.67 -4.67
C SER A 92 -26.88 7.54 -3.15
N PHE A 93 -25.82 7.12 -2.45
CA PHE A 93 -25.77 7.11 -1.00
C PHE A 93 -25.39 8.50 -0.49
N SER A 94 -26.39 9.30 -0.13
CA SER A 94 -26.16 10.59 0.51
C SER A 94 -25.43 10.39 1.86
N PRO A 95 -24.38 11.19 2.15
CA PRO A 95 -23.65 11.05 3.41
C PRO A 95 -24.41 11.83 4.50
N THR A 96 -25.50 11.28 5.02
CA THR A 96 -26.32 11.95 6.04
C THR A 96 -25.96 11.57 7.48
N SER A 97 -24.75 11.09 7.72
CA SER A 97 -24.21 11.06 9.07
C SER A 97 -22.70 11.33 9.05
N TYR A 98 -22.33 12.56 9.39
CA TYR A 98 -20.98 12.83 9.87
C TYR A 98 -20.83 12.08 11.20
N PHE A 99 -20.28 10.87 11.14
CA PHE A 99 -19.76 10.20 12.32
C PHE A 99 -18.62 11.07 12.85
N SER A 100 -18.94 11.96 13.79
CA SER A 100 -17.97 12.75 14.53
C SER A 100 -17.25 11.82 15.51
N PHE A 101 -16.28 11.07 14.99
CA PHE A 101 -15.39 10.29 15.83
C PHE A 101 -14.48 11.28 16.59
N SER A 102 -14.88 11.67 17.79
CA SER A 102 -13.98 12.30 18.77
C SER A 102 -13.11 11.20 19.38
N GLN A 103 -12.18 10.63 18.61
CA GLN A 103 -11.17 9.78 19.23
C GLN A 103 -10.13 10.63 19.96
N PRO A 104 -9.68 10.19 21.15
CA PRO A 104 -8.50 10.76 21.76
C PRO A 104 -7.33 10.56 20.79
N MET A 105 -6.57 11.62 20.55
CA MET A 105 -5.37 11.58 19.74
C MET A 105 -4.45 10.48 20.30
N LEU A 106 -4.25 9.42 19.52
CA LEU A 106 -3.37 8.31 19.89
C LEU A 106 -1.94 8.85 19.88
N THR A 107 -1.50 9.33 21.04
CA THR A 107 -0.17 9.93 21.18
C THR A 107 0.88 8.83 21.19
N PHE A 108 2.05 9.06 20.58
CA PHE A 108 3.18 8.11 20.56
C PHE A 108 3.52 7.57 21.95
N LYS A 109 3.30 8.39 22.99
CA LYS A 109 3.51 8.05 24.39
C LYS A 109 2.68 6.86 24.87
N THR A 110 1.51 6.62 24.27
CA THR A 110 0.66 5.47 24.61
C THR A 110 1.24 4.14 24.09
N LEU A 111 2.01 4.14 23.00
CA LEU A 111 2.60 2.92 22.43
C LEU A 111 3.65 2.30 23.35
N PHE A 112 4.42 3.12 24.06
CA PHE A 112 5.39 2.67 25.05
C PHE A 112 4.83 2.59 26.47
N SER A 113 3.51 2.76 26.63
CA SER A 113 2.88 2.55 27.93
C SER A 113 3.01 1.09 28.35
N LEU A 114 2.96 0.84 29.67
CA LEU A 114 3.06 -0.50 30.26
C LEU A 114 2.05 -1.51 29.65
N THR A 115 0.94 -1.02 29.10
CA THR A 115 -0.13 -1.84 28.49
C THR A 115 0.14 -2.23 27.04
N LEU A 116 0.80 -1.38 26.26
CA LEU A 116 1.07 -1.61 24.84
C LEU A 116 2.54 -2.00 24.57
N SER A 117 3.44 -1.83 25.55
CA SER A 117 4.84 -2.25 25.46
C SER A 117 5.04 -3.70 25.03
N PRO A 118 4.28 -4.74 25.46
CA PRO A 118 4.50 -6.10 24.97
C PRO A 118 4.24 -6.22 23.47
N THR A 119 3.27 -5.48 22.91
CA THR A 119 3.00 -5.50 21.46
C THR A 119 4.16 -4.90 20.68
N THR A 120 4.79 -3.84 21.19
CA THR A 120 5.97 -3.23 20.57
C THR A 120 7.18 -4.18 20.58
N ILE A 121 7.38 -4.93 21.67
CA ILE A 121 8.47 -5.89 21.80
C ILE A 121 8.28 -7.05 20.81
N ILE A 122 7.06 -7.55 20.65
CA ILE A 122 6.79 -8.62 19.68
C ILE A 122 7.06 -8.15 18.25
N LEU A 123 6.64 -6.93 17.89
CA LEU A 123 6.88 -6.37 16.55
C LEU A 123 8.37 -6.17 16.26
N THR A 124 9.16 -5.67 17.22
CA THR A 124 10.60 -5.50 17.02
C THR A 124 11.32 -6.84 16.89
N MET A 125 10.93 -7.85 17.67
CA MET A 125 11.48 -9.20 17.54
C MET A 125 11.14 -9.83 16.19
N PHE A 126 9.93 -9.64 15.68
CA PHE A 126 9.54 -10.10 14.34
C PHE A 126 10.41 -9.46 13.26
N LEU A 127 10.56 -8.13 13.26
CA LEU A 127 11.42 -7.43 12.29
C LEU A 127 12.87 -7.91 12.36
N LEU A 128 13.42 -8.10 13.56
CA LEU A 128 14.77 -8.62 13.76
C LEU A 128 14.94 -10.01 13.14
N ILE A 129 14.01 -10.93 13.40
CA ILE A 129 14.04 -12.28 12.83
C ILE A 129 13.96 -12.21 11.29
N THR A 130 13.05 -11.41 10.72
CA THR A 130 12.95 -11.28 9.26
C THR A 130 14.24 -10.77 8.63
N LEU A 131 14.93 -9.82 9.27
CA LEU A 131 16.22 -9.32 8.80
C LEU A 131 17.30 -10.42 8.84
N LEU A 132 17.38 -11.20 9.92
CA LEU A 132 18.33 -12.32 10.01
C LEU A 132 18.07 -13.37 8.93
N VAL A 133 16.81 -13.73 8.69
CA VAL A 133 16.43 -14.68 7.64
C VAL A 133 16.82 -14.15 6.27
N ILE A 134 16.49 -12.89 5.95
CA ILE A 134 16.87 -12.27 4.67
C ILE A 134 18.40 -12.21 4.53
N ALA A 135 19.14 -11.88 5.60
CA ALA A 135 20.60 -11.85 5.58
C ALA A 135 21.23 -13.25 5.37
N GLN A 136 20.56 -14.33 5.80
CA GLN A 136 20.96 -15.70 5.49
C GLN A 136 20.64 -16.08 4.05
N LEU A 137 19.47 -15.67 3.53
CA LEU A 137 19.07 -15.92 2.13
C LEU A 137 20.01 -15.24 1.12
N VAL A 138 20.41 -13.99 1.39
CA VAL A 138 21.34 -13.24 0.51
C VAL A 138 22.75 -13.83 0.51
N LYS A 139 23.14 -14.58 1.55
CA LYS A 139 24.46 -15.21 1.65
C LYS A 139 24.60 -16.51 0.86
N MET A 140 23.60 -16.95 0.09
CA MET A 140 23.76 -18.04 -0.87
C MET A 140 24.68 -17.55 -2.02
N PRO A 141 25.94 -18.01 -2.10
CA PRO A 141 26.86 -17.61 -3.14
C PRO A 141 26.77 -18.65 -4.24
N GLU A 142 25.76 -18.56 -5.10
CA GLU A 142 25.83 -19.22 -6.39
C GLU A 142 25.98 -18.15 -7.45
N GLY A 143 27.25 -17.86 -7.74
CA GLY A 143 27.61 -17.03 -8.87
C GLY A 143 27.00 -17.61 -10.15
N PRO A 144 26.69 -16.77 -11.14
CA PRO A 144 26.33 -17.29 -12.44
C PRO A 144 27.54 -18.03 -13.01
N LEU A 145 27.39 -19.34 -13.16
CA LEU A 145 27.94 -20.12 -14.26
C LEU A 145 27.52 -19.44 -15.58
N GLN A 146 28.15 -18.32 -15.91
CA GLN A 146 28.43 -17.96 -17.29
C GLN A 146 29.88 -18.32 -17.54
N SER A 147 30.15 -19.63 -17.64
CA SER A 147 31.25 -20.05 -18.51
C SER A 147 30.77 -19.74 -19.93
N SER A 148 31.43 -18.77 -20.56
CA SER A 148 31.40 -18.54 -21.99
C SER A 148 31.31 -19.86 -22.77
N MET A 149 30.22 -20.03 -23.54
CA MET A 149 30.18 -20.71 -24.83
C MET A 149 28.84 -20.42 -25.50
#